data_AF-F8ALM8-F1
#
_entry.id   AF-F8ALM8-F1
#
_cell.length_a   1.000
_cell.length_b   1.000
_cell.length_c   1.000
_cell.angle_alpha   90.00
_cell.angle_beta   90.00
_cell.angle_gamma   90.00
#
_symmetry.space_group_name_H-M   'P 1'
#
loop_
_entity.id
_entity.type
_entity.pdbx_description
1 polymer ?
#
loop_
_entity_poly.entity_id
_entity_poly.type
_entity_poly.pdbx_seq_one_letter_code
_entity_poly.pdbx_strand_id
1 'polypeptide(L)'
;MKLRLCTFTKLSIIFGSLIILSTALSGCVSSSNTSSMVVKNGTTVSVDYIGKFENGTVFDTSIKSVAIKNGIYNPNRDYKPLNFTVGDGRLIKGFENAVIGMHVGENKTVTIPPEDAYGLRNDKLIIPVPTEAFKKANITPIVGKYIYVRGAPAKIIKVNDTHVVLDFNSPMAGKTLIFTIKVVSIEK
;
A
#
# COMPACT_ATOMS: atom_id res chain seq x y z
N MET A 1 -36.68 25.78 57.44
CA MET A 1 -36.50 24.34 57.75
C MET A 1 -35.01 24.16 58.08
N LYS A 2 -34.62 24.44 59.34
CA LYS A 2 -34.15 23.46 60.36
C LYS A 2 -33.11 22.45 59.78
N LEU A 3 -31.89 22.26 60.29
CA LEU A 3 -31.26 22.63 61.55
C LEU A 3 -29.72 22.37 61.51
N ARG A 4 -28.94 23.26 62.14
CA ARG A 4 -27.75 23.09 63.04
C ARG A 4 -26.75 21.93 62.84
N LEU A 5 -25.44 22.22 62.66
CA LEU A 5 -24.39 22.43 63.69
C LEU A 5 -24.01 21.18 64.51
N CYS A 6 -22.75 20.70 64.41
CA CYS A 6 -21.75 20.73 65.50
C CYS A 6 -20.52 19.83 65.23
N THR A 7 -19.40 20.32 65.73
CA THR A 7 -18.00 19.85 65.70
C THR A 7 -17.61 18.93 66.87
N PHE A 8 -16.36 18.41 66.80
CA PHE A 8 -15.55 17.70 67.83
C PHE A 8 -15.90 16.20 68.04
N THR A 9 -14.98 15.23 68.18
CA THR A 9 -13.70 15.20 68.93
C THR A 9 -12.86 13.94 68.57
N LYS A 10 -11.52 14.05 68.70
CA LYS A 10 -10.45 13.07 69.09
C LYS A 10 -10.83 11.57 69.31
N LEU A 11 -10.14 10.57 68.75
CA LEU A 11 -8.77 10.04 69.01
C LEU A 11 -8.82 8.66 69.73
N SER A 12 -8.23 7.65 69.08
CA SER A 12 -7.52 6.46 69.63
C SER A 12 -8.24 5.20 70.16
N ILE A 13 -7.59 4.06 69.82
CA ILE A 13 -7.48 2.75 70.55
C ILE A 13 -8.65 1.76 70.34
N ILE A 14 -8.51 0.45 70.09
CA ILE A 14 -7.43 -0.51 69.73
C ILE A 14 -8.14 -1.88 69.55
N PHE A 15 -7.56 -2.77 68.73
CA PHE A 15 -7.72 -4.24 68.70
C PHE A 15 -9.07 -4.87 68.31
N GLY A 16 -9.05 -5.57 67.17
CA GLY A 16 -10.06 -6.57 66.79
C GLY A 16 -9.58 -7.35 65.59
N SER A 17 -8.83 -8.43 65.85
CA SER A 17 -8.39 -9.40 64.84
C SER A 17 -9.61 -10.04 64.18
N LEU A 18 -9.81 -9.82 62.89
CA LEU A 18 -10.69 -10.65 62.06
C LEU A 18 -9.97 -11.01 60.78
N ILE A 19 -9.51 -12.26 60.77
CA ILE A 19 -8.90 -12.98 59.67
C ILE A 19 -9.90 -13.00 58.51
N ILE A 20 -9.65 -12.18 57.49
CA ILE A 20 -10.29 -12.37 56.18
C ILE A 20 -9.36 -13.26 55.37
N LEU A 21 -9.64 -14.57 55.44
CA LEU A 21 -9.14 -15.57 54.50
C LEU A 21 -9.83 -15.34 53.15
N SER A 22 -9.46 -14.27 52.45
CA SER A 22 -9.83 -14.10 51.04
C SER A 22 -8.84 -14.91 50.22
N THR A 23 -9.33 -16.03 49.72
CA THR A 23 -8.71 -16.87 48.71
C THR A 23 -8.03 -16.01 47.65
N ALA A 24 -6.70 -16.08 47.59
CA ALA A 24 -5.97 -15.65 46.43
C ALA A 24 -6.44 -16.56 45.27
N LEU A 25 -7.43 -16.09 44.51
CA LEU A 25 -7.62 -16.56 43.15
C LEU A 25 -6.32 -16.20 42.44
N SER A 26 -5.43 -17.18 42.39
CA SER A 26 -4.30 -17.24 41.48
C SER A 26 -4.90 -17.30 40.07
N GLY A 27 -5.38 -16.15 39.60
CA GLY A 27 -5.69 -15.92 38.22
C GLY A 27 -4.36 -15.97 37.50
N CYS A 28 -4.06 -17.11 36.89
CA CYS A 28 -3.09 -17.14 35.81
C CYS A 28 -3.56 -16.09 34.79
N VAL A 29 -2.91 -14.93 34.78
CA VAL A 29 -2.85 -14.11 33.58
C VAL A 29 -2.19 -15.02 32.58
N SER A 30 -3.01 -15.63 31.71
CA SER A 30 -2.53 -16.25 30.50
C SER A 30 -1.92 -15.12 29.69
N SER A 31 -0.63 -14.88 29.92
CA SER A 31 0.24 -14.22 28.97
C SER A 31 0.09 -15.01 27.68
N SER A 32 -0.83 -14.59 26.82
CA SER A 32 -0.80 -15.01 25.44
C SER A 32 0.55 -14.54 24.95
N ASN A 33 1.49 -15.49 24.85
CA ASN A 33 2.69 -15.35 24.06
C ASN A 33 2.22 -15.18 22.61
N THR A 34 1.71 -13.98 22.32
CA THR A 34 1.53 -13.49 20.98
C THR A 34 2.96 -13.29 20.50
N SER A 35 3.58 -14.37 20.02
CA SER A 35 4.77 -14.27 19.20
C SER A 35 4.38 -13.37 18.04
N SER A 36 4.67 -12.07 18.17
CA SER A 36 4.28 -11.07 17.19
C SER A 36 5.00 -11.44 15.91
N MET A 37 4.26 -12.05 14.97
CA MET A 37 4.85 -12.42 13.70
C MET A 37 5.35 -11.15 13.02
N VAL A 38 6.57 -11.22 12.54
CA VAL A 38 7.24 -10.15 11.80
C VAL A 38 7.38 -10.63 10.36
N VAL A 39 7.10 -9.75 9.42
CA VAL A 39 7.27 -10.02 8.00
C VAL A 39 8.75 -10.24 7.70
N LYS A 40 9.06 -11.34 7.00
CA LYS A 40 10.41 -11.70 6.57
C LYS A 40 10.37 -12.26 5.15
N ASN A 41 11.54 -12.44 4.55
CA ASN A 41 11.63 -13.18 3.31
C ASN A 41 10.99 -14.58 3.45
N GLY A 42 10.18 -14.98 2.47
CA GLY A 42 9.44 -16.24 2.44
C GLY A 42 8.14 -16.27 3.24
N THR A 43 7.78 -15.22 4.01
CA THR A 43 6.46 -15.18 4.67
C THR A 43 5.38 -14.77 3.68
N THR A 44 4.21 -15.41 3.76
CA THR A 44 3.02 -14.96 3.06
C THR A 44 2.35 -13.86 3.87
N VAL A 45 2.02 -12.76 3.22
CA VAL A 45 1.42 -11.58 3.88
C VAL A 45 0.20 -11.12 3.10
N SER A 46 -0.80 -10.64 3.84
CA SER A 46 -1.92 -9.92 3.24
C SER A 46 -1.83 -8.46 3.64
N VAL A 47 -1.88 -7.54 2.66
CA VAL A 47 -1.76 -6.10 2.92
C VAL A 47 -2.87 -5.30 2.25
N ASP A 48 -3.35 -4.27 2.94
CA ASP A 48 -4.05 -3.17 2.28
C ASP A 48 -3.05 -2.16 1.76
N TYR A 49 -3.33 -1.55 0.61
CA TYR A 49 -2.42 -0.58 0.02
C TYR A 49 -3.13 0.54 -0.76
N ILE A 50 -2.42 1.66 -0.88
CA ILE A 50 -2.75 2.78 -1.76
C ILE A 50 -1.47 3.18 -2.50
N GLY A 51 -1.47 3.04 -3.83
CA GLY A 51 -0.40 3.47 -4.71
C GLY A 51 -0.71 4.83 -5.35
N LYS A 52 0.22 5.77 -5.24
CA LYS A 52 0.11 7.13 -5.78
C LYS A 52 1.37 7.57 -6.51
N PHE A 53 1.21 8.49 -7.45
CA PHE A 53 2.35 9.25 -7.98
C PHE A 53 2.74 10.40 -7.04
N GLU A 54 3.89 11.00 -7.28
CA GLU A 54 4.40 12.16 -6.51
C GLU A 54 3.45 13.36 -6.55
N ASN A 55 2.66 13.51 -7.61
CA ASN A 55 1.62 14.54 -7.71
C ASN A 55 0.36 14.24 -6.87
N GLY A 56 0.35 13.15 -6.10
CA GLY A 56 -0.75 12.73 -5.24
C GLY A 56 -1.87 11.95 -5.93
N THR A 57 -1.82 11.79 -7.26
CA THR A 57 -2.83 11.01 -8.01
C THR A 57 -2.74 9.54 -7.63
N VAL A 58 -3.85 8.97 -7.14
CA VAL A 58 -3.95 7.53 -6.87
C VAL A 58 -4.08 6.78 -8.19
N PHE A 59 -3.20 5.82 -8.42
CA PHE A 59 -3.26 4.97 -9.61
C PHE A 59 -3.76 3.55 -9.30
N ASP A 60 -3.61 3.09 -8.05
CA ASP A 60 -4.05 1.75 -7.64
C ASP A 60 -4.33 1.67 -6.13
N THR A 61 -5.21 0.76 -5.71
CA THR A 61 -5.51 0.49 -4.30
C THR A 61 -6.30 -0.82 -4.11
N SER A 62 -6.08 -1.50 -2.97
CA SER A 62 -6.94 -2.59 -2.51
C SER A 62 -8.27 -2.10 -1.90
N ILE A 63 -8.41 -0.81 -1.60
CA ILE A 63 -9.49 -0.27 -0.78
C ILE A 63 -10.59 0.34 -1.66
N LYS A 64 -11.79 -0.26 -1.66
CA LYS A 64 -12.91 0.16 -2.52
C LYS A 64 -13.30 1.64 -2.35
N SER A 65 -13.38 2.13 -1.11
CA SER A 65 -13.76 3.53 -0.83
C SER A 65 -12.73 4.52 -1.37
N VAL A 66 -11.45 4.17 -1.31
CA VAL A 66 -10.36 4.97 -1.90
C VAL A 66 -10.48 4.97 -3.42
N ALA A 67 -10.75 3.82 -4.04
CA ALA A 67 -10.91 3.74 -5.49
C ALA A 67 -12.08 4.59 -6.01
N ILE A 68 -13.24 4.53 -5.33
CA ILE A 68 -14.41 5.35 -5.66
C ILE A 68 -14.09 6.84 -5.53
N LYS A 69 -13.50 7.26 -4.41
CA LYS A 69 -13.15 8.66 -4.16
C LYS A 69 -12.19 9.25 -5.20
N ASN A 70 -11.33 8.41 -5.78
CA ASN A 70 -10.31 8.83 -6.75
C ASN A 70 -10.71 8.53 -8.21
N GLY A 71 -11.95 8.10 -8.47
CA GLY A 71 -12.44 7.87 -9.83
C GLY A 71 -11.78 6.70 -10.56
N ILE A 72 -11.13 5.77 -9.84
CA ILE A 72 -10.48 4.57 -10.39
C ILE A 72 -11.22 3.29 -10.00
N TYR A 73 -12.49 3.41 -9.61
CA TYR A 73 -13.33 2.28 -9.29
C TYR A 73 -13.58 1.41 -10.53
N ASN A 74 -13.36 0.11 -10.39
CA ASN A 74 -13.70 -0.89 -11.39
C ASN A 74 -14.69 -1.91 -10.80
N PRO A 75 -15.93 -2.03 -11.33
CA PRO A 75 -16.91 -2.97 -10.80
C PRO A 75 -16.52 -4.44 -10.94
N ASN A 76 -15.60 -4.77 -11.85
CA ASN A 76 -15.09 -6.13 -12.04
C ASN A 76 -13.90 -6.46 -11.14
N ARG A 77 -13.48 -5.55 -10.27
CA ARG A 77 -12.37 -5.76 -9.33
C ARG A 77 -12.89 -6.15 -7.96
N ASP A 78 -12.29 -7.20 -7.41
CA ASP A 78 -12.44 -7.57 -6.01
C ASP A 78 -11.47 -6.74 -5.14
N TYR A 79 -12.02 -5.80 -4.38
CA TYR A 79 -11.27 -4.89 -3.51
C TYR A 79 -11.04 -5.53 -2.14
N LYS A 80 -9.99 -6.34 -2.06
CA LYS A 80 -9.54 -7.04 -0.85
C LYS A 80 -8.03 -6.90 -0.67
N PRO A 81 -7.49 -7.17 0.54
CA PRO A 81 -6.05 -7.15 0.78
C PRO A 81 -5.29 -8.00 -0.25
N LEU A 82 -4.16 -7.47 -0.70
CA LEU A 82 -3.24 -8.15 -1.61
C LEU A 82 -2.45 -9.20 -0.84
N ASN A 83 -2.60 -10.47 -1.22
CA ASN A 83 -1.85 -11.59 -0.67
C ASN A 83 -0.67 -11.94 -1.57
N PHE A 84 0.53 -12.05 -0.99
CA PHE A 84 1.74 -12.42 -1.70
C PHE A 84 2.80 -12.99 -0.75
N THR A 85 3.77 -13.72 -1.30
CA THR A 85 4.93 -14.22 -0.54
C THR A 85 6.09 -13.26 -0.74
N VAL A 86 6.64 -12.72 0.35
CA VAL A 86 7.75 -11.78 0.28
C VAL A 86 8.99 -12.45 -0.30
N GLY A 87 9.57 -11.85 -1.34
CA GLY A 87 10.77 -12.33 -2.03
C GLY A 87 10.53 -13.32 -3.15
N ASP A 88 9.28 -13.57 -3.54
CA ASP A 88 8.97 -14.38 -4.72
C ASP A 88 9.17 -13.61 -6.05
N GLY A 89 9.39 -12.30 -5.98
CA GLY A 89 9.67 -11.44 -7.12
C GLY A 89 8.47 -11.21 -8.03
N ARG A 90 7.25 -11.48 -7.55
CA ARG A 90 6.01 -11.21 -8.30
C ARG A 90 5.59 -9.75 -8.23
N LEU A 91 6.04 -9.01 -7.21
CA LEU A 91 5.79 -7.59 -7.07
C LEU A 91 7.07 -6.79 -7.32
N ILE A 92 6.92 -5.47 -7.42
CA ILE A 92 8.06 -4.58 -7.55
C ILE A 92 8.95 -4.67 -6.30
N LYS A 93 10.27 -4.72 -6.52
CA LYS A 93 11.28 -4.94 -5.48
C LYS A 93 11.11 -4.00 -4.29
N GLY A 94 10.84 -2.72 -4.53
CA GLY A 94 10.65 -1.74 -3.46
C GLY A 94 9.43 -2.01 -2.59
N PHE A 95 8.37 -2.60 -3.14
CA PHE A 95 7.14 -2.92 -2.40
C PHE A 95 7.36 -4.12 -1.48
N GLU A 96 7.98 -5.20 -1.99
CA GLU A 96 8.31 -6.36 -1.17
C GLU A 96 9.30 -6.00 -0.06
N ASN A 97 10.32 -5.19 -0.36
CA ASN A 97 11.27 -4.75 0.64
C ASN A 97 10.63 -3.86 1.72
N ALA A 98 9.63 -3.04 1.36
CA ALA A 98 8.99 -2.13 2.30
C ALA A 98 8.23 -2.85 3.42
N VAL A 99 7.68 -4.03 3.13
CA VAL A 99 6.92 -4.81 4.13
C VAL A 99 7.79 -5.59 5.09
N ILE A 100 9.07 -5.84 4.77
CA ILE A 100 10.00 -6.54 5.66
C ILE A 100 10.11 -5.80 7.00
N GLY A 101 10.05 -6.55 8.10
CA GLY A 101 10.11 -6.02 9.45
C GLY A 101 8.79 -5.45 9.97
N MET A 102 7.74 -5.35 9.14
CA MET A 102 6.44 -4.88 9.60
C MET A 102 5.73 -5.95 10.44
N HIS A 103 4.81 -5.48 11.29
CA HIS A 103 3.92 -6.32 12.10
C HIS A 103 2.47 -6.22 11.64
N VAL A 104 1.63 -7.19 12.00
CA VAL A 104 0.18 -7.12 11.75
C VAL A 104 -0.39 -5.81 12.35
N GLY A 105 -1.17 -5.09 11.54
CA GLY A 105 -1.77 -3.81 11.91
C GLY A 105 -0.88 -2.59 11.67
N GLU A 106 0.42 -2.77 11.44
CA GLU A 106 1.35 -1.68 11.14
C GLU A 106 1.03 -1.05 9.78
N ASN A 107 1.18 0.28 9.72
CA ASN A 107 1.03 1.07 8.51
C ASN A 107 2.35 1.79 8.20
N LYS A 108 2.79 1.73 6.95
CA LYS A 108 4.03 2.36 6.48
C LYS A 108 3.77 3.06 5.15
N THR A 109 4.32 4.26 5.00
CA THR A 109 4.39 4.93 3.70
C THR A 109 5.82 4.90 3.20
N VAL A 110 6.02 4.44 1.96
CA VAL A 110 7.32 4.28 1.32
C VAL A 110 7.32 5.01 -0.02
N THR A 111 8.46 5.62 -0.35
CA THR A 111 8.75 6.17 -1.68
C THR A 111 9.66 5.19 -2.40
N ILE A 112 9.24 4.70 -3.56
CA ILE A 112 9.93 3.69 -4.35
C ILE A 112 10.42 4.36 -5.64
N PRO A 113 11.75 4.48 -5.83
CA PRO A 113 12.30 5.07 -7.05
C PRO A 113 12.12 4.11 -8.25
N PRO A 114 12.21 4.59 -9.49
CA PRO A 114 11.96 3.78 -10.68
C PRO A 114 12.77 2.47 -10.72
N GLU A 115 14.01 2.48 -10.26
CA GLU A 115 14.94 1.33 -10.24
C GLU A 115 14.43 0.16 -9.38
N ASP A 116 13.65 0.46 -8.35
CA ASP A 116 13.00 -0.53 -7.48
C ASP A 116 11.50 -0.71 -7.80
N ALA A 117 11.00 -0.01 -8.82
CA ALA A 117 9.62 -0.07 -9.31
C ALA A 117 9.54 -0.72 -10.70
N TYR A 118 9.15 0.04 -11.73
CA TYR A 118 8.95 -0.44 -13.11
C TYR A 118 10.15 -0.16 -14.03
N GLY A 119 11.31 0.17 -13.45
CA GLY A 119 12.52 0.50 -14.16
C GLY A 119 12.56 1.94 -14.67
N LEU A 120 13.76 2.34 -15.10
CA LEU A 120 13.97 3.60 -15.79
C LEU A 120 13.37 3.56 -17.20
N ARG A 121 13.01 4.74 -17.70
CA ARG A 121 12.64 4.89 -19.10
C ARG A 121 13.85 4.57 -19.97
N ASN A 122 13.65 3.74 -20.98
CA ASN A 122 14.67 3.33 -21.92
C ASN A 122 14.53 4.09 -23.24
N ASP A 123 15.51 4.94 -23.54
CA ASP A 123 15.52 5.75 -24.76
C ASP A 123 15.60 4.89 -26.04
N LYS A 124 16.12 3.66 -25.95
CA LYS A 124 16.12 2.71 -27.08
C LYS A 124 14.73 2.22 -27.46
N LEU A 125 13.74 2.39 -26.57
CA LEU A 125 12.33 2.09 -26.82
C LEU A 125 11.57 3.30 -27.38
N ILE A 126 12.27 4.41 -27.66
CA ILE A 126 11.70 5.57 -28.34
C ILE A 126 12.10 5.49 -29.82
N ILE A 127 11.13 5.16 -30.66
CA ILE A 127 11.37 4.78 -32.06
C ILE A 127 10.70 5.80 -32.99
N PRO A 128 11.47 6.52 -33.83
CA PRO A 128 10.91 7.30 -34.91
C PRO A 128 10.47 6.38 -36.05
N VAL A 129 9.24 6.57 -36.52
CA VAL A 129 8.65 5.83 -37.64
C VAL A 129 8.26 6.82 -38.74
N PRO A 130 8.62 6.59 -40.01
CA PRO A 130 8.26 7.48 -41.10
C PRO A 130 6.75 7.70 -41.19
N THR A 131 6.31 8.95 -41.39
CA THR A 131 4.88 9.29 -41.51
C THR A 131 4.20 8.53 -42.65
N GLU A 132 4.94 8.16 -43.70
CA GLU A 132 4.46 7.31 -44.81
C GLU A 132 3.95 5.94 -44.35
N ALA A 133 4.52 5.35 -43.29
CA ALA A 133 4.02 4.08 -42.76
C ALA A 133 2.60 4.21 -42.19
N PHE A 134 2.29 5.35 -41.55
CA PHE A 134 0.97 5.66 -41.03
C PHE A 134 -0.04 5.91 -42.15
N LYS A 135 0.37 6.67 -43.18
CA LYS A 135 -0.46 6.90 -44.38
C LYS A 135 -0.82 5.58 -45.08
N LYS A 136 0.17 4.71 -45.32
CA LYS A 136 -0.03 3.38 -45.92
C LYS A 136 -0.98 2.50 -45.11
N ALA A 137 -0.95 2.63 -43.78
CA ALA A 137 -1.84 1.91 -42.89
C ALA A 137 -3.22 2.58 -42.72
N ASN A 138 -3.45 3.74 -43.35
CA ASN A 138 -4.64 4.58 -43.16
C ASN A 138 -4.90 4.94 -41.68
N ILE A 139 -3.83 5.22 -40.93
CA ILE A 139 -3.88 5.59 -39.51
C ILE A 139 -3.53 7.06 -39.37
N THR A 140 -4.40 7.84 -38.72
CA THR A 140 -4.09 9.22 -38.33
C THR A 140 -3.36 9.24 -36.98
N PRO A 141 -2.08 9.62 -36.91
CA PRO A 141 -1.35 9.65 -35.65
C PRO A 141 -1.79 10.83 -34.78
N ILE A 142 -2.12 10.58 -33.52
CA ILE A 142 -2.55 11.61 -32.55
C ILE A 142 -1.65 11.53 -31.33
N VAL A 143 -0.95 12.62 -31.01
CA VAL A 143 -0.09 12.70 -29.82
C VAL A 143 -0.89 12.36 -28.55
N GLY A 144 -0.29 11.52 -27.71
CA GLY A 144 -0.88 11.03 -26.46
C GLY A 144 -1.68 9.73 -26.62
N LYS A 145 -2.08 9.33 -27.84
CA LYS A 145 -2.78 8.06 -28.07
C LYS A 145 -1.83 6.87 -28.07
N TYR A 146 -2.36 5.73 -27.67
CA TYR A 146 -1.68 4.44 -27.80
C TYR A 146 -2.12 3.74 -29.08
N ILE A 147 -1.15 3.10 -29.74
CA ILE A 147 -1.35 2.19 -30.86
C ILE A 147 -0.68 0.84 -30.55
N TYR A 148 -1.05 -0.20 -31.28
CA TYR A 148 -0.38 -1.50 -31.19
C TYR A 148 0.48 -1.73 -32.42
N VAL A 149 1.77 -1.97 -32.22
CA VAL A 149 2.71 -2.31 -33.29
C VAL A 149 3.23 -3.70 -33.00
N ARG A 150 2.89 -4.67 -33.86
CA ARG A 150 3.26 -6.09 -33.69
C ARG A 150 2.89 -6.65 -32.32
N GLY A 151 1.72 -6.27 -31.81
CA GLY A 151 1.21 -6.70 -30.50
C GLY A 151 1.78 -5.94 -29.29
N ALA A 152 2.75 -5.05 -29.48
CA ALA A 152 3.28 -4.20 -28.40
C ALA A 152 2.56 -2.84 -28.38
N PRO A 153 2.08 -2.36 -27.22
CA PRO A 153 1.52 -1.02 -27.09
C PRO A 153 2.62 0.03 -27.22
N ALA A 154 2.35 1.11 -27.95
CA ALA A 154 3.24 2.24 -28.10
C ALA A 154 2.47 3.56 -27.99
N LYS A 155 3.00 4.51 -27.22
CA LYS A 155 2.42 5.85 -27.10
C LYS A 155 2.98 6.75 -28.19
N ILE A 156 2.12 7.45 -28.92
CA ILE A 156 2.54 8.51 -29.83
C ILE A 156 2.97 9.72 -28.99
N ILE A 157 4.24 10.07 -29.01
CA ILE A 157 4.77 11.18 -28.19
C ILE A 157 5.09 12.42 -29.02
N LYS A 158 5.26 12.29 -30.33
CA LYS A 158 5.50 13.42 -31.25
C LYS A 158 5.03 13.06 -32.66
N VAL A 159 4.50 14.04 -33.38
CA VAL A 159 4.15 13.94 -34.80
C VAL A 159 4.76 15.14 -35.51
N ASN A 160 5.42 14.90 -36.63
CA ASN A 160 5.88 15.92 -37.58
C ASN A 160 5.71 15.42 -39.02
N ASP A 161 6.05 16.24 -40.01
CA ASP A 161 5.82 15.94 -41.42
C ASP A 161 6.56 14.69 -41.91
N THR A 162 7.71 14.37 -41.30
CA THR A 162 8.58 13.27 -41.74
C THR A 162 8.43 12.01 -40.87
N HIS A 163 8.21 12.18 -39.56
CA HIS A 163 8.20 11.10 -38.59
C HIS A 163 7.13 11.25 -37.52
N VAL A 164 6.62 10.11 -37.10
CA VAL A 164 5.87 9.90 -35.86
C VAL A 164 6.79 9.22 -34.86
N VAL A 165 6.93 9.79 -33.67
CA VAL A 165 7.78 9.21 -32.61
C VAL A 165 6.90 8.39 -31.66
N LEU A 166 7.26 7.12 -31.53
CA LEU A 166 6.58 6.14 -30.69
C LEU A 166 7.41 5.83 -29.45
N ASP A 167 6.76 5.78 -28.30
CA ASP A 167 7.35 5.37 -27.03
C ASP A 167 6.78 4.01 -26.61
N PHE A 168 7.63 2.99 -26.60
CA PHE A 168 7.29 1.62 -26.22
C PHE A 168 7.56 1.31 -24.75
N ASN A 169 7.97 2.31 -23.95
CA ASN A 169 8.14 2.11 -22.52
C ASN A 169 6.79 1.81 -21.83
N SER A 170 6.86 1.06 -20.73
CA SER A 170 5.72 0.92 -19.82
C SER A 170 5.23 2.32 -19.40
N PRO A 171 3.91 2.55 -19.30
CA PRO A 171 3.38 3.82 -18.79
C PRO A 171 3.91 4.18 -17.40
N MET A 172 4.38 3.19 -16.62
CA MET A 172 4.95 3.38 -15.28
C MET A 172 6.47 3.56 -15.27
N ALA A 173 7.16 3.37 -16.40
CA ALA A 173 8.61 3.49 -16.47
C ALA A 173 9.07 4.92 -16.15
N GLY A 174 10.17 5.03 -15.39
CA GLY A 174 10.73 6.30 -14.94
C GLY A 174 9.90 7.04 -13.90
N LYS A 175 8.83 6.43 -13.34
CA LYS A 175 8.02 7.04 -12.29
C LYS A 175 8.45 6.59 -10.90
N THR A 176 8.65 7.56 -10.02
CA THR A 176 8.67 7.33 -8.58
C THR A 176 7.25 7.05 -8.08
N LEU A 177 7.10 6.01 -7.27
CA LEU A 177 5.80 5.58 -6.73
C LEU A 177 5.79 5.74 -5.22
N ILE A 178 4.67 6.21 -4.69
CA ILE A 178 4.44 6.32 -3.25
C ILE A 178 3.39 5.29 -2.87
N PHE A 179 3.73 4.40 -1.93
CA PHE A 179 2.80 3.41 -1.41
C PHE A 179 2.55 3.63 0.08
N THR A 180 1.30 3.70 0.47
CA THR A 180 0.87 3.47 1.86
C THR A 180 0.43 2.01 1.97
N ILE A 181 1.03 1.25 2.89
CA ILE A 181 0.85 -0.19 3.04
C ILE A 181 0.50 -0.49 4.48
N LYS A 182 -0.57 -1.26 4.70
CA LYS A 182 -1.00 -1.75 6.01
C LYS A 182 -1.01 -3.27 6.02
N VAL A 183 -0.31 -3.89 6.96
CA VAL A 183 -0.33 -5.36 7.10
C VAL A 183 -1.63 -5.79 7.76
N VAL A 184 -2.34 -6.72 7.11
CA VAL A 184 -3.60 -7.31 7.58
C VAL A 184 -3.37 -8.66 8.23
N SER A 185 -2.57 -9.53 7.62
CA SER A 185 -2.17 -10.83 8.19
C SER A 185 -0.77 -11.24 7.76
N ILE A 186 -0.16 -12.14 8.53
CA ILE A 186 1.12 -12.79 8.23
C ILE A 186 0.91 -14.29 8.43
N GLU A 187 1.39 -15.09 7.48
CA GLU A 187 1.29 -16.54 7.44
C GLU A 187 2.69 -17.13 7.13
N LYS A 188 2.96 -18.32 7.65
CA LYS A 188 4.22 -19.06 7.43
C LYS A 188 4.05 -20.10 6.35
#